data_AF-A0AB37RI96-F1
#
_entry.id   AF-A0AB37RI96-F1
#
_cell.length_a   1.000
_cell.length_b   1.000
_cell.length_c   1.000
_cell.angle_alpha   90.00
_cell.angle_beta   90.00
_cell.angle_gamma   90.00
#
_symmetry.space_group_name_H-M   'P 1'
#
loop_
_entity.id
_entity.type
_entity.pdbx_description
1 polymer ?
#
loop_
_entity_poly.entity_id
_entity_poly.type
_entity_poly.pdbx_seq_one_letter_code
_entity_poly.pdbx_strand_id
1 'polypeptide(L)'
;KSQSVSVYLHQIVNHLVEQGILEPQIPTYSTERQRKVGDFKFVIIKEQPADLIVNDKLSSLDRRLIGGRIYLQKITASPISWYGLEFSNVIEESSPLFITQDQDQYLIQKKIYHRGRLSKIEK
;
A
#
# COMPACT_ATOMS: atom_id res chain seq x y z
N LYS A 1 1.94 -29.90 9.60
CA LYS A 1 2.95 -28.95 10.15
C LYS A 1 2.77 -27.64 9.39
N SER A 2 2.20 -26.60 10.01
CA SER A 2 2.20 -25.27 9.39
C SER A 2 3.63 -24.75 9.45
N GLN A 3 4.24 -24.51 8.30
CA GLN A 3 5.51 -23.80 8.24
C GLN A 3 5.18 -22.32 8.12
N SER A 4 5.35 -21.56 9.21
CA SER A 4 5.10 -20.12 9.24
C SER A 4 6.22 -19.39 8.51
N VAL A 5 5.87 -18.48 7.61
CA VAL A 5 6.82 -17.62 6.88
C VAL A 5 7.75 -16.87 7.86
N SER A 6 7.23 -16.51 9.03
CA SER A 6 7.99 -15.82 10.07
C SER A 6 9.22 -16.62 10.53
N VAL A 7 9.06 -17.93 10.75
CA VAL A 7 10.18 -18.80 11.18
C VAL A 7 11.29 -18.84 10.15
N TYR A 8 10.93 -18.94 8.87
CA TYR A 8 11.92 -18.94 7.79
C TYR A 8 12.63 -17.61 7.65
N LEU A 9 11.92 -16.48 7.76
CA LEU A 9 12.54 -15.16 7.74
C LEU A 9 13.52 -14.99 8.90
N HIS A 10 13.15 -15.42 10.11
CA HIS A 10 14.06 -15.42 11.25
C HIS A 10 15.31 -16.27 11.00
N GLN A 11 15.18 -17.46 10.41
CA GLN A 11 16.32 -18.32 10.09
C GLN A 11 17.26 -17.67 9.06
N ILE A 12 16.69 -17.11 7.98
CA ILE A 12 17.46 -16.43 6.93
C ILE A 12 18.22 -15.25 7.53
N VAL A 13 17.54 -14.38 8.29
CA VAL A 13 18.18 -13.21 8.90
C VAL A 13 19.22 -13.63 9.94
N ASN A 14 18.97 -14.68 10.72
CA ASN A 14 19.97 -15.18 11.65
C ASN A 14 21.24 -15.66 10.93
N HIS A 15 21.11 -16.40 9.83
CA HIS A 15 22.27 -16.80 9.03
C HIS A 15 23.01 -15.59 8.43
N LEU A 16 22.29 -14.57 7.96
CA LEU A 16 22.90 -13.35 7.45
C LEU A 16 23.66 -12.57 8.53
N VAL A 17 23.16 -12.57 9.77
CA VAL A 17 23.85 -11.99 10.93
C VAL A 17 25.09 -12.81 11.29
N GLU A 18 25.01 -14.15 11.27
CA GLU A 18 26.14 -15.05 11.53
C GLU A 18 27.25 -14.91 10.48
N GLN A 19 26.87 -14.64 9.22
CA GLN A 19 27.80 -14.35 8.13
C GLN A 19 28.44 -12.96 8.20
N GLY A 20 27.97 -12.09 9.12
CA GLY A 20 28.43 -10.70 9.23
C GLY A 20 27.94 -9.79 8.10
N ILE A 21 26.94 -10.21 7.32
CA ILE A 21 26.33 -9.39 6.26
C ILE A 21 25.34 -8.39 6.87
N LEU A 22 24.61 -8.81 7.89
CA LEU A 22 23.70 -7.97 8.67
C LEU A 22 24.24 -7.75 10.07
N GLU A 23 24.09 -6.53 10.57
CA GLU A 23 24.40 -6.22 11.97
C GLU A 23 23.36 -6.87 12.91
N PRO A 24 23.78 -7.37 14.09
CA PRO A 24 22.88 -7.94 15.07
C PRO A 24 21.95 -6.87 15.65
N GLN A 25 20.65 -7.17 15.69
CA GLN A 25 19.61 -6.28 16.19
C GLN A 25 19.26 -6.66 17.62
N ILE A 26 20.12 -6.28 18.56
CA ILE A 26 19.97 -6.63 19.98
C ILE A 26 18.99 -5.64 20.65
N PRO A 27 17.84 -6.09 21.15
CA PRO A 27 16.90 -5.21 21.83
C PRO A 27 17.43 -4.75 23.20
N THR A 28 17.24 -3.47 23.54
CA THR A 28 17.62 -2.88 24.84
C THR A 28 16.88 -3.54 26.02
N TYR A 29 15.63 -3.98 25.78
CA TYR A 29 14.79 -4.67 26.76
C TYR A 29 14.29 -5.98 26.14
N SER A 30 14.68 -7.11 26.70
CA SER A 30 14.18 -8.42 26.29
C SER A 30 14.24 -9.43 27.43
N THR A 31 13.29 -10.36 27.43
CA THR A 31 13.29 -11.55 28.29
C THR A 31 14.23 -12.64 27.76
N GLU A 32 14.57 -12.59 26.47
CA GLU A 32 15.44 -13.55 25.79
C GLU A 32 16.91 -13.09 25.87
N ARG A 33 17.76 -13.84 26.58
CA ARG A 33 19.12 -13.40 26.92
C ARG A 33 20.11 -13.34 25.74
N GLN A 34 19.74 -13.79 24.54
CA GLN A 34 20.64 -13.86 23.38
C GLN A 34 19.92 -13.58 22.05
N ARG A 35 18.92 -12.70 22.05
CA ARG A 35 18.22 -12.33 20.81
C ARG A 35 19.12 -11.49 19.91
N LYS A 36 19.41 -12.00 18.69
CA LYS A 36 20.23 -11.33 17.67
C LYS A 36 19.43 -10.74 16.50
N VAL A 37 18.18 -11.18 16.33
CA VAL A 37 17.29 -10.78 15.23
C VAL A 37 16.10 -10.02 15.80
N GLY A 38 15.73 -8.90 15.16
CA GLY A 38 14.57 -8.09 15.50
C GLY A 38 13.23 -8.81 15.29
N ASP A 39 12.12 -8.08 15.35
CA ASP A 39 10.79 -8.60 15.05
C ASP A 39 10.34 -8.19 13.64
N PHE A 40 9.37 -8.90 13.07
CA PHE A 40 8.84 -8.61 11.74
C PHE A 40 7.41 -8.07 11.81
N LYS A 41 7.17 -7.02 11.02
CA LYS A 41 5.82 -6.54 10.72
C LYS A 41 5.50 -6.87 9.27
N PHE A 42 4.37 -7.52 9.05
CA PHE A 42 3.88 -7.89 7.72
C PHE A 42 2.79 -6.91 7.30
N VAL A 43 2.90 -6.38 6.08
CA VAL A 43 1.86 -5.52 5.49
C VAL A 43 1.22 -6.28 4.34
N ILE A 44 -0.07 -6.59 4.47
CA ILE A 44 -0.86 -7.27 3.44
C ILE A 44 -1.66 -6.22 2.69
N ILE A 45 -1.36 -6.08 1.40
CA ILE A 45 -2.05 -5.13 0.53
C ILE A 45 -3.37 -5.75 0.06
N LYS A 46 -4.47 -5.05 0.31
CA LYS A 46 -5.80 -5.37 -0.22
C LYS A 46 -6.15 -4.40 -1.33
N GLU A 47 -6.49 -4.94 -2.48
CA GLU A 47 -6.92 -4.15 -3.64
C GLU A 47 -8.32 -3.57 -3.39
N GLN A 48 -8.49 -2.27 -3.61
CA GLN A 48 -9.77 -1.58 -3.46
C GLN A 48 -10.54 -1.59 -4.79
N PRO A 49 -11.70 -2.29 -4.88
CA PRO A 49 -12.47 -2.35 -6.13
C PRO A 49 -13.18 -1.04 -6.49
N ALA A 50 -13.17 -0.04 -5.61
CA ALA A 50 -13.83 1.25 -5.84
C ALA A 50 -13.28 1.96 -7.10
N ASP A 51 -12.00 1.79 -7.40
CA ASP A 51 -11.36 2.44 -8.55
C ASP A 51 -11.84 1.89 -9.90
N LEU A 52 -12.35 0.64 -9.93
CA LEU A 52 -12.96 0.06 -11.13
C LEU A 52 -14.24 0.79 -11.53
N ILE A 53 -14.90 1.46 -10.58
CA ILE A 53 -16.15 2.18 -10.82
C ILE A 53 -15.88 3.55 -11.45
N VAL A 54 -14.80 4.19 -11.03
CA VAL A 54 -14.45 5.57 -11.41
C VAL A 54 -13.68 5.64 -12.72
N ASN A 55 -12.98 4.56 -13.11
CA ASN A 55 -12.16 4.56 -14.30
C ASN A 55 -12.98 4.33 -15.59
N ASP A 56 -13.23 5.41 -16.33
CA ASP A 56 -13.96 5.42 -17.61
C ASP A 56 -13.12 4.89 -18.80
N LYS A 57 -11.82 4.62 -18.60
CA LYS A 57 -10.91 4.12 -19.65
C LYS A 57 -11.00 2.60 -19.86
N LEU A 58 -11.74 1.88 -19.02
CA LEU A 58 -11.85 0.41 -19.07
C LEU A 58 -13.08 -0.03 -19.85
N SER A 59 -12.90 -1.02 -20.74
CA SER A 59 -14.02 -1.69 -21.41
C SER A 59 -14.90 -2.42 -20.38
N SER A 60 -16.20 -2.52 -20.65
CA SER A 60 -17.16 -3.20 -19.78
C SER A 60 -16.87 -4.69 -19.60
N LEU A 61 -16.17 -5.33 -20.55
CA LEU A 61 -15.71 -6.71 -20.42
C LEU A 61 -14.53 -6.82 -19.44
N ASP A 62 -13.53 -5.96 -19.60
CA ASP A 62 -12.33 -5.95 -18.74
C ASP A 62 -12.72 -5.67 -17.29
N ARG A 63 -13.65 -4.74 -17.06
CA ARG A 63 -14.18 -4.45 -15.72
C ARG A 63 -14.84 -5.67 -15.08
N ARG A 64 -15.54 -6.50 -15.86
CA ARG A 64 -16.13 -7.75 -15.36
C ARG A 64 -15.07 -8.81 -15.06
N LEU A 65 -14.05 -8.94 -15.89
CA LEU A 65 -12.93 -9.87 -15.66
C LEU A 65 -12.16 -9.50 -14.39
N ILE A 66 -11.81 -8.23 -14.21
CA ILE A 66 -11.11 -7.75 -13.02
C ILE A 66 -11.99 -7.91 -11.77
N GLY A 67 -13.27 -7.55 -11.86
CA GLY A 67 -14.24 -7.77 -10.78
C GLY A 67 -14.36 -9.26 -10.39
N GLY A 68 -14.39 -10.15 -11.38
CA GLY A 68 -14.38 -11.60 -11.19
C GLY A 68 -13.11 -12.09 -10.49
N ARG A 69 -11.92 -11.62 -10.90
CA ARG A 69 -10.64 -11.93 -10.23
C ARG A 69 -10.67 -11.53 -8.77
N ILE A 70 -11.10 -10.29 -8.46
CA ILE A 70 -11.16 -9.79 -7.08
C ILE A 70 -12.18 -10.59 -6.26
N TYR A 71 -13.31 -10.96 -6.86
CA TYR A 71 -14.30 -11.81 -6.21
C TYR A 71 -13.71 -13.18 -5.84
N LEU A 72 -13.00 -13.83 -6.77
CA LEU A 72 -12.31 -15.10 -6.51
C LEU A 72 -11.26 -14.97 -5.41
N GLN A 73 -10.53 -13.85 -5.39
CA GLN A 73 -9.57 -13.56 -4.33
C GLN A 73 -10.24 -13.41 -2.96
N LYS A 74 -11.43 -12.82 -2.88
CA LYS A 74 -12.19 -12.66 -1.63
C LYS A 74 -12.72 -13.98 -1.06
N ILE A 75 -13.07 -14.94 -1.91
CA ILE A 75 -13.57 -16.26 -1.47
C ILE A 75 -12.46 -17.27 -1.17
N THR A 76 -11.25 -17.01 -1.66
CA THR A 76 -10.08 -17.87 -1.42
C THR A 76 -9.54 -17.64 -0.01
N ALA A 77 -8.75 -18.59 0.51
CA ALA A 77 -8.08 -18.48 1.81
C ALA A 77 -7.29 -17.16 1.91
N SER A 78 -7.39 -16.50 3.07
CA SER A 78 -6.69 -15.23 3.29
C SER A 78 -5.18 -15.43 3.23
N PRO A 79 -4.42 -14.46 2.68
CA PRO A 79 -2.96 -14.53 2.69
C PRO A 79 -2.38 -14.74 4.09
N ILE A 80 -3.03 -14.15 5.11
CA ILE A 80 -2.63 -14.27 6.51
C ILE A 80 -2.63 -15.74 6.95
N SER A 81 -3.68 -16.49 6.65
CA SER A 81 -3.78 -17.90 7.01
C SER A 81 -2.86 -18.76 6.15
N TRP A 82 -2.78 -18.49 4.84
CA TRP A 82 -1.91 -19.23 3.92
C TRP A 82 -0.42 -19.15 4.32
N TYR A 83 0.05 -17.96 4.72
CA TYR A 83 1.43 -17.74 5.17
C TYR A 83 1.67 -18.09 6.65
N GLY A 84 0.63 -18.48 7.40
CA GLY A 84 0.74 -18.78 8.83
C GLY A 84 1.15 -17.57 9.67
N LEU A 85 0.55 -16.40 9.37
CA LEU A 85 0.81 -15.11 10.02
C LEU A 85 -0.22 -14.76 11.11
N GLU A 86 -1.06 -15.71 11.51
CA GLU A 86 -2.19 -15.51 12.44
C GLU A 86 -1.74 -14.98 13.83
N PHE A 87 -0.53 -15.34 14.25
CA PHE A 87 0.09 -14.89 15.51
C PHE A 87 1.24 -13.89 15.30
N SER A 88 1.39 -13.37 14.08
CA SER A 88 2.42 -12.38 13.74
C SER A 88 1.86 -10.97 13.76
N ASN A 89 2.74 -9.96 13.81
CA ASN A 89 2.34 -8.56 13.68
C ASN A 89 1.98 -8.27 12.21
N VAL A 90 0.68 -8.31 11.87
CA VAL A 90 0.17 -8.09 10.51
C VAL A 90 -0.71 -6.85 10.46
N ILE A 91 -0.50 -6.02 9.44
CA ILE A 91 -1.35 -4.87 9.10
C ILE A 91 -1.92 -5.10 7.71
N GLU A 92 -3.22 -4.84 7.54
CA GLU A 92 -3.84 -4.82 6.22
C GLU A 92 -3.95 -3.38 5.74
N GLU A 93 -3.39 -3.09 4.58
CA GLU A 93 -3.46 -1.77 3.95
C GLU A 93 -4.29 -1.86 2.66
N SER A 94 -5.24 -0.95 2.50
CA SER A 94 -6.03 -0.86 1.27
C SER A 94 -5.29 0.01 0.26
N SER A 95 -5.05 -0.53 -0.93
CA SER A 95 -4.35 0.16 -2.01
C SER A 95 -5.24 0.28 -3.24
N PRO A 96 -5.16 1.40 -3.97
CA PRO A 96 -5.88 1.56 -5.22
C PRO A 96 -5.41 0.55 -6.28
N LEU A 97 -6.34 0.09 -7.11
CA LEU A 97 -6.08 -0.81 -8.24
C LEU A 97 -5.33 -0.10 -9.37
N PHE A 98 -5.61 1.19 -9.54
CA PHE A 98 -5.01 2.02 -10.58
C PHE A 98 -4.36 3.22 -9.95
N ILE A 99 -3.05 3.37 -10.18
CA ILE A 99 -2.35 4.61 -9.91
C ILE A 99 -2.57 5.50 -11.14
N THR A 100 -3.72 6.18 -11.20
CA THR A 100 -3.91 7.21 -12.22
C THR A 100 -3.09 8.41 -11.80
N GLN A 101 -2.01 8.67 -12.53
CA GLN A 101 -1.28 9.92 -12.43
C GLN A 101 -2.05 10.96 -13.23
N ASP A 102 -3.14 11.46 -12.66
CA ASP A 102 -3.85 12.57 -13.29
C ASP A 102 -2.94 13.80 -13.18
N GLN A 103 -2.73 14.48 -14.30
CA GLN A 103 -2.02 15.75 -14.25
C GLN A 103 -3.01 16.75 -13.69
N ASP A 104 -2.82 17.15 -12.42
CA ASP A 104 -3.62 18.19 -11.80
C ASP A 104 -3.69 19.41 -12.73
N GLN A 105 -4.87 19.66 -13.30
CA GLN A 105 -5.10 20.85 -14.10
C GLN A 105 -5.20 22.04 -13.15
N TYR A 106 -4.05 22.63 -12.83
CA TYR A 106 -4.03 23.86 -12.06
C TYR A 106 -4.65 25.00 -12.87
N LEU A 107 -5.65 25.66 -12.31
CA LEU A 107 -6.24 26.85 -12.91
C LEU A 107 -5.22 27.99 -12.84
N ILE A 108 -4.77 28.48 -13.99
CA ILE A 108 -3.91 29.67 -14.07
C ILE A 108 -4.81 30.89 -14.26
N GLN A 109 -4.81 31.80 -13.27
CA GLN A 109 -5.48 33.09 -13.41
C GLN A 109 -4.74 33.95 -14.45
N LYS A 110 -5.33 34.10 -15.65
CA LYS A 110 -4.67 34.80 -16.76
C LYS A 110 -4.74 36.33 -16.72
N LYS A 111 -5.80 36.95 -16.14
CA LYS A 111 -5.94 38.42 -15.94
C LYS A 111 -7.23 38.78 -15.19
N ILE A 112 -7.18 39.86 -14.40
CA ILE A 112 -8.35 40.47 -13.74
C ILE A 112 -8.68 41.77 -14.48
N TYR A 113 -9.89 41.88 -15.03
CA TYR A 113 -10.37 43.12 -15.63
C TYR A 113 -11.25 43.86 -14.63
N HIS A 114 -10.80 45.04 -14.22
CA HIS A 114 -11.61 45.97 -13.46
C HIS A 114 -12.41 46.82 -14.43
N ARG A 115 -13.73 46.82 -14.30
CA ARG A 115 -14.60 47.73 -15.07
C ARG A 115 -14.37 49.15 -14.56
N GLY A 116 -13.53 49.91 -15.25
CA GLY A 116 -13.26 51.31 -14.93
C GLY A 116 -14.55 52.13 -14.92
N ARG A 117 -14.76 52.89 -13.84
CA ARG A 117 -15.83 53.90 -13.74
C ARG A 117 -15.50 54.99 -14.76
N LEU A 118 -16.35 55.16 -15.78
CA LEU A 118 -16.25 56.25 -16.74
C LEU A 118 -16.29 57.59 -15.99
N SER A 119 -15.15 58.26 -15.86
CA SER A 119 -15.11 59.66 -15.42
C SER A 119 -15.64 60.50 -16.58
N LYS A 120 -16.89 60.95 -16.45
CA LYS A 120 -17.52 61.89 -17.36
C LYS A 120 -16.76 63.23 -17.27
N ILE A 121 -15.88 63.49 -18.23
CA ILE A 121 -15.34 64.83 -18.49
C ILE A 121 -16.31 65.46 -19.51
N GLU A 122 -17.24 66.26 -19.03
CA GLU A 122 -17.99 67.21 -19.86
C GLU A 122 -17.32 68.58 -19.73
N LYS A 123 -17.19 69.23 -20.90
CA LYS A 123 -16.57 70.53 -21.16
C LYS A 123 -17.26 71.70 -20.45
#